data_AF-A0AAU8SWV0-F1
#
_entry.id   AF-A0AAU8SWV0-F1
#
_cell.length_a   1.000
_cell.length_b   1.000
_cell.length_c   1.000
_cell.angle_alpha   90.00
_cell.angle_beta   90.00
_cell.angle_gamma   90.00
#
_symmetry.space_group_name_H-M   'P 1'
#
loop_
_entity.id
_entity.type
_entity.pdbx_description
1 polymer ?
#
loop_
_entity_poly.entity_id
_entity_poly.type
_entity_poly.pdbx_seq_one_letter_code
_entity_poly.pdbx_strand_id
1 'polypeptide(L)'
;MGAALPPDQAAQRQSGATLSWNDGFLLGFAPMDDTHREFVECVAALQQCDEAAVQEKLAAFERHAHAHFEQEEQWMQDTSFPAAQCHADEHAAVLRSVREVAQMLRDGAASQVARELAQALADWFPGHADYMDAALSHWMSKRTHGGLPVVLRRAMPGIAAAVSDSSPQAGTFR
;
A
#
# COMPACT_ATOMS: atom_id res chain seq x y z
N MET A 1 -3.84 -11.92 -51.36
CA MET A 1 -4.51 -10.82 -50.61
C MET A 1 -4.82 -11.42 -49.24
N GLY A 2 -3.96 -11.30 -48.22
CA GLY A 2 -3.71 -10.08 -47.43
C GLY A 2 -4.94 -9.86 -46.53
N ALA A 3 -4.93 -10.15 -45.23
CA ALA A 3 -4.03 -9.57 -44.25
C ALA A 3 -3.70 -10.52 -43.08
N ALA A 4 -2.43 -10.56 -42.72
CA ALA A 4 -1.97 -11.01 -41.42
C ALA A 4 -2.34 -9.95 -40.37
N LEU A 5 -2.87 -10.39 -39.23
CA LEU A 5 -2.98 -9.56 -38.02
C LEU A 5 -1.57 -9.09 -37.61
N PRO A 6 -1.39 -7.82 -37.23
CA PRO A 6 -0.08 -7.33 -36.82
C PRO A 6 0.32 -7.94 -35.46
N PRO A 7 1.56 -8.44 -35.30
CA PRO A 7 2.09 -8.81 -34.01
C PRO A 7 2.60 -7.56 -33.31
N ASP A 8 1.70 -6.75 -32.74
CA ASP A 8 2.11 -5.61 -31.89
C ASP A 8 1.07 -5.19 -30.84
N GLN A 9 0.32 -6.16 -30.28
CA GLN A 9 -0.63 -5.89 -29.19
C GLN A 9 -0.38 -6.72 -27.92
N ALA A 10 0.79 -7.37 -27.83
CA ALA A 10 1.21 -8.06 -26.59
C ALA A 10 2.03 -7.16 -25.64
N ALA A 11 2.40 -5.94 -26.06
CA ALA A 11 3.34 -5.07 -25.34
C ALA A 11 2.71 -3.80 -24.73
N GLN A 12 1.38 -3.73 -24.58
CA GLN A 12 0.70 -2.59 -23.96
C GLN A 12 -0.36 -3.05 -22.96
N ARG A 13 0.07 -3.77 -21.91
CA ARG A 13 -0.63 -3.62 -20.63
C ARG A 13 -0.19 -2.27 -20.07
N GLN A 14 -1.15 -1.36 -19.87
CA GLN A 14 -0.91 -0.04 -19.32
C GLN A 14 -0.12 -0.18 -18.03
N SER A 15 1.10 0.37 -17.99
CA SER A 15 1.77 0.63 -16.73
C SER A 15 0.85 1.52 -15.91
N GLY A 16 0.37 1.03 -14.76
CA GLY A 16 -0.42 1.85 -13.84
C GLY A 16 0.38 3.09 -13.42
N ALA A 17 -0.34 4.13 -12.97
CA ALA A 17 0.32 5.33 -12.48
C ALA A 17 1.30 4.97 -11.35
N THR A 18 2.49 5.58 -11.35
CA THR A 18 3.44 5.38 -10.25
C THR A 18 2.79 5.84 -8.94
N LEU A 19 2.85 4.97 -7.92
CA LEU A 19 2.46 5.32 -6.57
C LEU A 19 3.28 6.52 -6.10
N SER A 20 2.62 7.51 -5.52
CA SER A 20 3.29 8.71 -5.01
C SER A 20 2.66 9.12 -3.69
N TRP A 21 3.50 9.56 -2.76
CA TRP A 21 3.03 9.98 -1.45
C TRP A 21 2.14 11.21 -1.58
N ASN A 22 1.05 11.22 -0.82
CA ASN A 22 0.21 12.38 -0.62
C ASN A 22 -0.44 12.30 0.76
N ASP A 23 -0.96 13.43 1.25
CA ASP A 23 -1.55 13.53 2.58
C ASP A 23 -2.80 12.65 2.77
N GLY A 24 -3.35 12.05 1.70
CA GLY A 24 -4.39 11.03 1.77
C GLY A 24 -3.98 9.79 2.57
N PHE A 25 -2.68 9.46 2.60
CA PHE A 25 -2.14 8.33 3.36
C PHE A 25 -1.82 8.67 4.82
N LEU A 26 -2.00 9.91 5.27
CA LEU A 26 -1.77 10.25 6.68
C LEU A 26 -2.86 9.63 7.56
N LEU A 27 -2.41 8.89 8.58
CA LEU A 27 -3.22 8.25 9.62
C LEU A 27 -3.06 8.93 10.98
N GLY A 28 -2.07 9.82 11.14
CA GLY A 28 -1.92 10.69 12.30
C GLY A 28 -1.20 10.07 13.48
N PHE A 29 -0.57 8.91 13.29
CA PHE A 29 0.39 8.35 14.23
C PHE A 29 1.75 8.34 13.56
N ALA A 30 2.60 9.31 13.94
CA ALA A 30 3.84 9.62 13.21
C ALA A 30 4.75 8.40 12.91
N PRO A 31 4.99 7.46 13.84
CA PRO A 31 5.79 6.27 13.53
C PRO A 31 5.23 5.43 12.38
N MET A 32 3.90 5.31 12.27
CA MET A 32 3.23 4.61 11.18
C MET A 32 3.29 5.43 9.88
N ASP A 33 3.01 6.74 9.96
CA ASP A 33 3.08 7.63 8.79
C ASP A 33 4.49 7.65 8.15
N ASP A 34 5.54 7.50 8.96
CA ASP A 34 6.93 7.45 8.50
C ASP A 34 7.23 6.14 7.74
N THR A 35 6.87 4.98 8.30
CA THR A 35 7.06 3.71 7.60
C THR A 35 6.18 3.61 6.34
N HIS A 36 4.98 4.20 6.35
CA HIS A 36 4.11 4.28 5.17
C HIS A 36 4.71 5.14 4.05
N ARG A 37 5.44 6.21 4.38
CA ARG A 37 6.19 7.00 3.38
C ARG A 37 7.25 6.16 2.71
N GLU A 38 8.04 5.45 3.50
CA GLU A 38 9.08 4.55 2.99
C GLU A 38 8.51 3.42 2.12
N PHE A 39 7.34 2.88 2.49
CA PHE A 39 6.63 1.88 1.67
C PHE A 39 6.34 2.42 0.28
N VAL A 40 5.73 3.62 0.21
CA VAL A 40 5.40 4.28 -1.05
C VAL A 40 6.65 4.55 -1.89
N GLU A 41 7.73 5.01 -1.27
CA GLU A 41 9.02 5.23 -1.94
C GLU A 41 9.62 3.93 -2.51
N CYS A 42 9.58 2.84 -1.73
CA CYS A 42 10.09 1.54 -2.16
C CYS A 42 9.27 0.96 -3.33
N VAL A 43 7.94 1.05 -3.27
CA VAL A 43 7.06 0.60 -4.37
C VAL A 43 7.28 1.45 -5.62
N ALA A 44 7.34 2.78 -5.49
CA ALA A 44 7.61 3.67 -6.61
C ALA A 44 8.97 3.38 -7.27
N ALA A 45 10.01 3.14 -6.46
CA ALA A 45 11.32 2.74 -6.96
C ALA A 45 11.25 1.40 -7.71
N LEU A 46 10.48 0.43 -7.19
CA LEU A 46 10.26 -0.85 -7.87
C LEU A 46 9.35 -0.75 -9.10
N GLN A 47 8.53 0.29 -9.25
CA GLN A 47 7.79 0.54 -10.49
C GLN A 47 8.69 1.13 -11.59
N GLN A 48 9.70 1.90 -11.21
CA GLN A 48 10.44 2.77 -12.15
C GLN A 48 11.89 2.37 -12.43
N CYS A 49 12.50 1.50 -11.61
CA CYS A 49 13.92 1.18 -11.79
C CYS A 49 14.18 0.50 -13.14
N ASP A 50 15.44 0.48 -13.57
CA ASP A 50 15.83 -0.29 -14.75
C ASP A 50 15.87 -1.81 -14.47
N GLU A 51 16.12 -2.59 -15.52
CA GLU A 51 16.22 -4.05 -15.44
C GLU A 51 17.38 -4.50 -14.54
N ALA A 52 18.50 -3.77 -14.55
CA ALA A 52 19.68 -4.10 -13.76
C ALA A 52 19.45 -3.91 -12.25
N ALA A 53 18.61 -2.94 -11.86
CA ALA A 53 18.32 -2.63 -10.47
C ALA A 53 17.13 -3.40 -9.89
N VAL A 54 16.38 -4.19 -10.68
CA VAL A 54 15.10 -4.77 -10.22
C VAL A 54 15.26 -5.66 -8.98
N GLN A 55 16.33 -6.48 -8.93
CA GLN A 55 16.59 -7.35 -7.80
C GLN A 55 16.98 -6.57 -6.55
N GLU A 56 17.76 -5.49 -6.72
CA GLU A 56 18.14 -4.59 -5.62
C GLU A 56 16.91 -3.89 -5.05
N LYS A 57 16.03 -3.35 -5.91
CA LYS A 57 14.81 -2.65 -5.46
C LYS A 57 13.79 -3.58 -4.84
N LEU A 58 13.64 -4.80 -5.35
CA LEU A 58 12.78 -5.80 -4.72
C LEU A 58 13.31 -6.18 -3.33
N ALA A 59 14.63 -6.40 -3.20
CA ALA A 59 15.23 -6.69 -1.89
C ALA A 59 15.12 -5.51 -0.92
N ALA A 60 15.16 -4.26 -1.42
CA ALA A 60 14.92 -3.07 -0.60
C ALA A 60 13.47 -3.02 -0.09
N PHE A 61 12.50 -3.26 -0.98
CA PHE A 61 11.10 -3.37 -0.58
C PHE A 61 10.88 -4.50 0.43
N GLU A 62 11.44 -5.69 0.21
CA GLU A 62 11.32 -6.83 1.12
C GLU A 62 11.82 -6.50 2.53
N ARG A 63 12.99 -5.86 2.65
CA ARG A 63 13.53 -5.44 3.96
C ARG A 63 12.62 -4.43 4.65
N HIS A 64 12.14 -3.44 3.90
CA HIS A 64 11.24 -2.43 4.44
C HIS A 64 9.91 -3.05 4.90
N ALA A 65 9.26 -3.87 4.05
CA ALA A 65 8.01 -4.54 4.39
C ALA A 65 8.14 -5.43 5.63
N HIS A 66 9.25 -6.15 5.78
CA HIS A 66 9.52 -6.92 7.00
C HIS A 66 9.58 -6.04 8.25
N ALA A 67 10.38 -4.96 8.22
CA ALA A 67 10.55 -4.08 9.38
C ALA A 67 9.26 -3.32 9.72
N HIS A 68 8.53 -2.87 8.70
CA HIS A 68 7.23 -2.22 8.82
C HIS A 68 6.22 -3.15 9.49
N PHE A 69 5.97 -4.33 8.90
CA PHE A 69 4.96 -5.26 9.42
C PHE A 69 5.34 -5.79 10.81
N GLU A 70 6.62 -6.07 11.07
CA GLU A 70 7.07 -6.46 12.41
C GLU A 70 6.78 -5.38 13.46
N GLN A 71 6.98 -4.11 13.12
CA GLN A 71 6.66 -3.00 14.02
C GLN A 71 5.17 -2.92 14.34
N GLU A 72 4.30 -3.03 13.33
CA GLU A 72 2.85 -3.01 13.53
C GLU A 72 2.35 -4.23 14.28
N GLU A 73 2.83 -5.43 13.93
CA GLU A 73 2.52 -6.67 14.63
C GLU A 73 2.95 -6.60 16.10
N GLN A 74 4.12 -6.03 16.41
CA GLN A 74 4.56 -5.81 17.78
C GLN A 74 3.60 -4.89 18.54
N TRP A 75 3.17 -3.78 17.93
CA TRP A 75 2.15 -2.92 18.52
C TRP A 75 0.85 -3.66 18.76
N MET A 76 0.39 -4.46 17.80
CA MET A 76 -0.83 -5.25 17.93
C MET A 76 -0.74 -6.25 19.08
N GLN A 77 0.38 -6.97 19.21
CA GLN A 77 0.62 -7.94 20.26
C GLN A 77 0.71 -7.28 21.65
N ASP A 78 1.58 -6.29 21.81
CA ASP A 78 1.84 -5.63 23.10
C ASP A 78 0.63 -4.92 23.68
N THR A 79 -0.27 -4.49 22.79
CA THR A 79 -1.45 -3.74 23.19
C THR A 79 -2.74 -4.57 23.15
N SER A 80 -2.65 -5.84 22.75
CA SER A 80 -3.80 -6.74 22.58
C SER A 80 -4.85 -6.16 21.62
N PHE A 81 -4.40 -5.67 20.47
CA PHE A 81 -5.27 -5.13 19.44
C PHE A 81 -6.26 -6.20 18.94
N PRO A 82 -7.58 -5.96 18.97
CA PRO A 82 -8.57 -7.02 18.73
C PRO A 82 -8.52 -7.66 17.34
N ALA A 83 -8.14 -6.92 16.30
CA ALA A 83 -8.10 -7.39 14.92
C ALA A 83 -6.68 -7.84 14.49
N ALA A 84 -5.82 -8.22 15.43
CA ALA A 84 -4.42 -8.54 15.15
C ALA A 84 -4.23 -9.69 14.15
N GLN A 85 -5.01 -10.77 14.27
CA GLN A 85 -4.80 -11.96 13.44
C GLN A 85 -5.09 -11.70 11.96
N CYS A 86 -6.26 -11.11 11.64
CA CYS A 86 -6.58 -10.84 10.24
C CYS A 86 -5.65 -9.80 9.63
N HIS A 87 -5.10 -8.89 10.42
CA HIS A 87 -4.09 -7.93 9.97
C HIS A 87 -2.78 -8.64 9.63
N ALA A 88 -2.24 -9.45 10.53
CA ALA A 88 -1.02 -10.23 10.29
C ALA A 88 -1.15 -11.19 9.10
N ASP A 89 -2.36 -11.73 8.84
CA ASP A 89 -2.60 -12.62 7.69
C ASP A 89 -2.42 -11.89 6.34
N GLU A 90 -2.84 -10.62 6.24
CA GLU A 90 -2.63 -9.76 5.06
C GLU A 90 -1.14 -9.44 4.87
N HIS A 91 -0.44 -9.06 5.94
CA HIS A 91 1.02 -8.84 5.93
C HIS A 91 1.76 -10.09 5.45
N ALA A 92 1.39 -11.26 5.99
CA ALA A 92 1.97 -12.54 5.61
C ALA A 92 1.70 -12.87 4.13
N ALA A 93 0.54 -12.48 3.58
CA ALA A 93 0.23 -12.65 2.17
C ALA A 93 1.15 -11.81 1.27
N VAL A 94 1.33 -10.54 1.61
CA VAL A 94 2.27 -9.65 0.90
C VAL A 94 3.69 -10.23 0.92
N LEU A 95 4.19 -10.62 2.09
CA LEU A 95 5.53 -11.19 2.21
C LEU A 95 5.70 -12.52 1.47
N ARG A 96 4.64 -13.34 1.34
CA ARG A 96 4.67 -14.54 0.49
C ARG A 96 4.86 -14.18 -0.98
N SER A 97 4.05 -13.25 -1.50
CA SER A 97 4.16 -12.81 -2.90
C SER A 97 5.53 -12.20 -3.21
N VAL A 98 6.11 -11.43 -2.29
CA VAL A 98 7.48 -10.89 -2.42
C VAL A 98 8.50 -12.01 -2.57
N ARG A 99 8.46 -13.01 -1.69
CA ARG A 99 9.41 -14.14 -1.72
C ARG A 99 9.27 -14.97 -2.99
N GLU A 100 8.04 -15.21 -3.44
CA GLU A 100 7.74 -15.93 -4.69
C GLU A 100 8.35 -15.20 -5.89
N VAL A 101 8.10 -13.89 -6.02
CA VAL A 101 8.64 -13.07 -7.11
C VAL A 101 10.16 -12.99 -7.04
N ALA A 102 10.74 -12.84 -5.84
CA ALA A 102 12.19 -12.86 -5.66
C ALA A 102 12.80 -14.19 -6.11
N GLN A 103 12.11 -15.32 -5.85
CA GLN A 103 12.54 -16.63 -6.32
C GLN A 103 12.44 -16.75 -7.84
N MET A 104 11.33 -16.31 -8.43
CA MET A 104 11.16 -16.31 -9.90
C MET A 104 12.28 -15.54 -10.61
N LEU A 105 12.67 -14.38 -10.08
CA LEU A 105 13.79 -13.61 -10.65
C LEU A 105 15.14 -14.32 -10.52
N ARG A 106 15.39 -15.03 -9.40
CA ARG A 106 16.59 -15.86 -9.24
C ARG A 106 16.62 -17.02 -10.25
N ASP A 107 15.45 -17.55 -10.59
CA ASP A 107 15.28 -18.63 -11.57
C ASP A 107 15.26 -18.13 -13.02
N GLY A 108 15.49 -16.83 -13.25
CA GLY A 108 15.63 -16.24 -14.58
C GLY A 108 14.33 -15.75 -15.21
N ALA A 109 13.25 -15.57 -14.43
CA ALA A 109 12.05 -14.89 -14.92
C ALA A 109 12.36 -13.44 -15.32
N ALA A 110 11.60 -12.92 -16.29
CA ALA A 110 11.72 -11.53 -16.73
C ALA A 110 11.30 -10.56 -15.61
N SER A 111 11.94 -9.39 -15.53
CA SER A 111 11.66 -8.34 -14.52
C SER A 111 10.19 -7.88 -14.47
N GLN A 112 9.43 -8.15 -15.53
CA GLN A 112 8.00 -7.87 -15.58
C GLN A 112 7.22 -8.45 -14.38
N VAL A 113 7.62 -9.60 -13.83
CA VAL A 113 6.94 -10.18 -12.65
C VAL A 113 7.09 -9.30 -11.41
N ALA A 114 8.21 -8.59 -11.25
CA ALA A 114 8.39 -7.61 -10.18
C ALA A 114 7.61 -6.32 -10.43
N ARG A 115 7.41 -5.92 -11.70
CA ARG A 115 6.55 -4.77 -12.04
C ARG A 115 5.08 -5.07 -11.73
N GLU A 116 4.63 -6.29 -12.02
CA GLU A 116 3.29 -6.76 -11.70
C GLU A 116 3.06 -6.80 -10.18
N LEU A 117 4.05 -7.29 -9.42
CA LEU A 117 4.03 -7.19 -7.95
C LEU A 117 3.94 -5.74 -7.48
N ALA A 118 4.79 -4.84 -8.01
CA ALA A 118 4.78 -3.44 -7.62
C ALA A 118 3.43 -2.76 -7.91
N GLN A 119 2.78 -3.12 -9.01
CA GLN A 119 1.42 -2.64 -9.30
C GLN A 119 0.39 -3.19 -8.30
N ALA A 120 0.44 -4.49 -8.00
CA ALA A 120 -0.46 -5.09 -7.02
C ALA A 120 -0.30 -4.46 -5.63
N LEU A 121 0.93 -4.13 -5.23
CA LEU A 121 1.21 -3.41 -3.99
C LEU A 121 0.65 -1.98 -4.01
N ALA A 122 0.78 -1.28 -5.13
CA ALA A 122 0.21 0.06 -5.31
C ALA A 122 -1.32 0.07 -5.25
N ASP A 123 -1.96 -1.00 -5.72
CA ASP A 123 -3.41 -1.16 -5.68
C ASP A 123 -3.90 -1.59 -4.27
N TRP A 124 -3.12 -2.41 -3.56
CA TRP A 124 -3.45 -2.92 -2.22
C TRP A 124 -3.27 -1.88 -1.11
N PHE A 125 -2.16 -1.14 -1.13
CA PHE A 125 -1.73 -0.30 -0.01
C PHE A 125 -2.75 0.77 0.42
N PRO A 126 -3.41 1.54 -0.47
CA PRO A 126 -4.38 2.54 -0.05
C PRO A 126 -5.54 1.95 0.76
N GLY A 127 -6.05 0.79 0.34
CA GLY A 127 -7.13 0.11 1.05
C GLY A 127 -6.66 -0.43 2.40
N HIS A 128 -5.48 -1.05 2.44
CA HIS A 128 -4.92 -1.54 3.70
C HIS A 128 -4.72 -0.41 4.72
N ALA A 129 -4.14 0.71 4.28
CA ALA A 129 -3.91 1.90 5.10
C ALA A 129 -5.22 2.50 5.64
N ASP A 130 -6.22 2.70 4.77
CA ASP A 130 -7.49 3.35 5.14
C ASP A 130 -8.37 2.50 6.08
N TYR A 131 -8.24 1.17 6.03
CA TYR A 131 -9.10 0.26 6.81
C TYR A 131 -8.40 -0.36 8.02
N MET A 132 -7.26 -1.01 7.82
CA MET A 132 -6.60 -1.80 8.86
C MET A 132 -5.63 -0.94 9.66
N ASP A 133 -4.75 -0.22 8.97
CA ASP A 133 -3.73 0.60 9.63
C ASP A 133 -4.37 1.80 10.33
N ALA A 134 -5.40 2.42 9.73
CA ALA A 134 -6.15 3.50 10.38
C ALA A 134 -6.71 3.07 11.74
N ALA A 135 -7.24 1.85 11.83
CA ALA A 135 -7.75 1.30 13.09
C ALA A 135 -6.63 1.10 14.13
N LEU A 136 -5.46 0.61 13.70
CA LEU A 136 -4.28 0.46 14.56
C LEU A 136 -3.69 1.83 14.96
N SER A 137 -3.60 2.79 14.05
CA SER A 137 -3.19 4.18 14.31
C SER A 137 -4.05 4.83 15.39
N HIS A 138 -5.39 4.72 15.26
CA HIS A 138 -6.32 5.23 16.27
C HIS A 138 -6.11 4.57 17.63
N TRP A 139 -5.90 3.25 17.63
CA TRP A 139 -5.62 2.48 18.84
C TRP A 139 -4.33 2.95 19.53
N MET A 140 -3.25 3.11 18.75
CA MET A 140 -1.95 3.56 19.25
C MET A 140 -1.98 5.01 19.72
N SER A 141 -2.63 5.90 18.97
CA SER A 141 -2.81 7.31 19.35
C SER A 141 -3.59 7.44 20.65
N LYS A 142 -4.67 6.67 20.83
CA LYS A 142 -5.46 6.69 22.07
C LYS A 142 -4.62 6.25 23.27
N ARG A 143 -3.77 5.24 23.10
CA ARG A 143 -2.91 4.71 24.18
C ARG A 143 -1.73 5.63 24.50
N THR A 144 -1.16 6.27 23.49
CA THR A 144 0.03 7.10 23.62
C THR A 144 -0.31 8.54 24.04
N HIS A 145 -1.44 9.07 23.58
CA HIS A 145 -1.81 10.49 23.72
C HIS A 145 -3.16 10.73 24.39
N GLY A 146 -3.93 9.67 24.70
CA GLY A 146 -5.22 9.79 25.38
C GLY A 146 -6.39 10.22 24.48
N GLY A 147 -6.20 10.29 23.17
CA GLY A 147 -7.22 10.74 22.21
C GLY A 147 -7.03 10.18 20.81
N LEU A 148 -8.01 10.45 19.95
CA LEU A 148 -7.90 10.14 18.51
C LEU A 148 -7.01 11.18 17.83
N PRO A 149 -6.27 10.80 16.78
CA PRO A 149 -5.45 11.75 16.04
C PRO A 149 -6.32 12.73 15.26
N VAL A 150 -5.86 13.97 15.14
CA VAL A 150 -6.44 14.98 14.24
C VAL A 150 -5.49 15.12 13.05
N VAL A 151 -5.91 14.61 11.90
CA VAL A 151 -5.12 14.65 10.66
C VAL A 151 -5.50 15.86 9.83
N LEU A 152 -4.54 16.76 9.60
CA LEU A 152 -4.71 17.89 8.69
C LEU A 152 -4.08 17.53 7.34
N ARG A 153 -4.93 17.39 6.32
CA ARG A 153 -4.49 17.05 4.95
C ARG A 153 -4.44 18.31 4.10
N ARG A 154 -3.35 18.51 3.37
CA ARG A 154 -3.26 19.56 2.36
C ARG A 154 -4.19 19.22 1.20
N ALA A 155 -5.04 20.16 0.81
CA ALA A 155 -5.79 20.06 -0.44
C ALA A 155 -4.80 20.11 -1.62
N MET A 156 -4.72 19.02 -2.39
CA MET A 156 -4.03 19.00 -3.68
C MET A 156 -4.86 19.86 -4.67
N PRO A 157 -4.27 20.86 -5.35
CA PRO A 157 -4.97 21.57 -6.42
C PRO A 157 -5.30 20.56 -7.54
N GLY A 158 -6.58 20.25 -7.76
CA GLY A 158 -7.06 19.50 -8.92
C GLY A 158 -7.90 18.24 -8.67
N ILE A 159 -8.05 17.78 -7.42
CA ILE A 159 -8.97 16.67 -7.09
C ILE A 159 -10.04 17.25 -6.15
N ALA A 160 -11.23 17.50 -6.68
CA ALA A 160 -12.35 17.90 -5.85
C ALA A 160 -12.62 16.79 -4.84
N ALA A 161 -12.50 17.10 -3.55
CA ALA A 161 -12.89 16.19 -2.47
C ALA A 161 -14.39 15.87 -2.65
N ALA A 162 -14.70 14.62 -2.98
CA ALA A 162 -16.07 14.13 -2.90
C ALA A 162 -16.43 14.05 -1.41
N VAL A 163 -17.01 15.12 -0.89
CA VAL A 163 -17.59 15.13 0.44
C VAL A 163 -18.90 14.35 0.34
N SER A 164 -18.90 13.09 0.76
CA SER A 164 -20.12 12.32 0.94
C SER A 164 -20.84 12.85 2.18
N ASP A 165 -21.66 13.88 2.00
CA ASP A 165 -22.60 14.36 3.03
C ASP A 165 -23.61 13.25 3.34
N SER A 166 -23.33 12.49 4.39
CA SER A 166 -24.28 11.53 4.97
C SER A 166 -25.12 12.24 6.03
N SER A 167 -25.86 13.27 5.62
CA SER A 167 -26.88 13.88 6.47
C SER A 167 -28.08 12.92 6.57
N PRO A 168 -28.50 12.48 7.77
CA PRO A 168 -29.67 11.64 7.92
C PRO A 168 -30.93 12.47 7.69
N GLN A 169 -31.70 12.13 6.65
CA GLN A 169 -33.04 12.71 6.49
C GLN A 169 -33.94 12.20 7.62
N ALA A 170 -34.38 13.13 8.47
CA ALA A 170 -35.35 12.89 9.52
C ALA A 170 -36.65 12.35 8.91
N GLY A 171 -37.06 11.18 9.38
CA GLY A 171 -38.29 10.52 8.96
C GLY A 171 -39.54 11.33 9.31
N THR A 172 -40.45 11.45 8.35
CA THR A 172 -41.84 11.84 8.60
C THR A 172 -42.68 10.59 8.84
N PHE A 173 -43.11 10.42 10.08
CA PHE A 173 -44.23 9.54 10.44
C PHE A 173 -45.51 10.00 9.74
N ARG A 174 -46.28 9.04 9.22
CA ARG A 174 -47.73 9.13 9.09
C ARG A 174 -48.35 7.77 9.34
#